data_AF-A0A2T1AK34-F1
#
_entry.id   AF-A0A2T1AK34-F1
#
_cell.length_a   1.000
_cell.length_b   1.000
_cell.length_c   1.000
_cell.angle_alpha   90.00
_cell.angle_beta   90.00
_cell.angle_gamma   90.00
#
_symmetry.space_group_name_H-M   'P 1'
#
loop_
_entity.id
_entity.type
_entity.pdbx_description
1 polymer ?
#
loop_
_entity_poly.entity_id
_entity_poly.type
_entity_poly.pdbx_seq_one_letter_code
_entity_poly.pdbx_strand_id
1 'polypeptide(L)'
;MGDFFQQFVQSINERVRSPILGSVAFSLLFWNWRAVLVFFSGRSAQFKISEIEALYSFANSIFWPIFTGVGLALILPILTFVGAWAARWPKFWLHRLEQDEATKREINGYRVEAERLDAQTKFRRARADREAQEENELIARARRDKDAEDLGQEAVDELAAARSKNDNEREGKELEREAKWLKGNSHLNVAGRYALIVLGNAEKNRSLSQIVQEVSMTLSPDDRKLFGNGKRLDVEVEEALQLLSSEGFVKDVIRSERMFELTSKGYKLRDLLLNIE
;
A
#
# COMPACT_ATOMS: atom_id res chain seq x y z
N MET A 1 -82.75 46.48 27.69
CA MET A 1 -82.94 45.46 28.74
C MET A 1 -81.71 44.56 28.92
N GLY A 2 -80.99 44.20 27.86
CA GLY A 2 -79.76 43.37 27.95
C GLY A 2 -78.59 44.04 28.67
N ASP A 3 -78.37 45.34 28.48
CA ASP A 3 -77.20 46.03 29.04
C ASP A 3 -77.20 46.11 30.57
N PHE A 4 -78.37 46.29 31.20
CA PHE A 4 -78.48 46.26 32.66
C PHE A 4 -78.21 44.87 33.23
N PHE A 5 -78.66 43.82 32.54
CA PHE A 5 -78.37 42.44 32.94
C PHE A 5 -76.89 42.11 32.77
N GLN A 6 -76.26 42.55 31.68
CA GLN A 6 -74.83 42.38 31.49
C GLN A 6 -73.99 43.14 32.52
N GLN A 7 -74.33 44.41 32.81
CA GLN A 7 -73.66 45.19 33.85
C GLN A 7 -73.86 44.58 35.25
N PHE A 8 -75.04 44.02 35.53
CA PHE A 8 -75.31 43.31 36.78
C PHE A 8 -74.50 42.01 36.90
N VAL A 9 -74.49 41.19 35.85
CA VAL A 9 -73.70 39.95 35.79
C VAL A 9 -72.21 40.23 35.88
N GLN A 10 -71.72 41.28 35.21
CA GLN A 10 -70.32 41.69 35.24
C GLN A 10 -69.90 42.19 36.63
N SER A 11 -70.74 42.99 37.29
CA SER A 11 -70.51 43.44 38.67
C SER A 11 -70.52 42.28 39.68
N ILE A 12 -71.41 41.30 39.49
CA ILE A 12 -71.39 40.06 40.29
C ILE A 12 -70.11 39.28 40.00
N ASN A 13 -69.71 39.13 38.74
CA ASN A 13 -68.52 38.36 38.37
C ASN A 13 -67.22 38.99 38.92
N GLU A 14 -67.11 40.33 38.92
CA GLU A 14 -66.00 41.06 39.52
C GLU A 14 -65.96 40.93 41.05
N ARG A 15 -67.13 40.86 41.71
CA ARG A 15 -67.23 40.69 43.17
C ARG A 15 -67.06 39.24 43.62
N VAL A 16 -67.52 38.28 42.83
CA VAL A 16 -67.34 36.83 43.06
C VAL A 16 -65.89 36.40 42.79
N ARG A 17 -65.15 37.16 41.98
CA ARG A 17 -63.68 37.02 41.86
C ARG A 17 -62.93 37.32 43.15
N SER A 18 -63.53 38.03 44.12
CA SER A 18 -62.96 38.13 45.46
C SER A 18 -63.13 36.78 46.18
N PRO A 19 -62.03 36.09 46.54
CA PRO A 19 -62.10 34.77 47.17
C PRO A 19 -62.95 34.75 48.44
N ILE A 20 -62.98 35.87 49.17
CA ILE A 20 -63.73 36.02 50.41
C ILE A 20 -65.22 36.18 50.10
N LEU A 21 -65.60 37.09 49.19
CA LEU A 21 -67.01 37.34 48.88
C LEU A 21 -67.66 36.15 48.19
N GLY A 22 -66.95 35.49 47.26
CA GLY A 22 -67.44 34.28 46.60
C GLY A 22 -67.67 33.14 47.60
N SER A 23 -66.73 32.90 48.51
CA SER A 23 -66.85 31.84 49.52
C SER A 23 -67.95 32.13 50.55
N VAL A 24 -68.11 33.39 50.97
CA VAL A 24 -69.19 33.82 51.87
C VAL A 24 -70.55 33.71 51.17
N ALA A 25 -70.67 34.11 49.91
CA ALA A 25 -71.90 33.95 49.14
C ALA A 25 -72.28 32.46 48.96
N PHE A 26 -71.31 31.60 48.64
CA PHE A 26 -71.52 30.17 48.54
C PHE A 26 -71.93 29.55 49.88
N SER A 27 -71.30 29.99 50.96
CA SER A 27 -71.62 29.52 52.31
C SER A 27 -73.01 29.97 52.76
N LEU A 28 -73.41 31.21 52.46
CA LEU A 28 -74.77 31.69 52.68
C LEU A 28 -75.77 30.81 51.94
N LEU A 29 -75.55 30.51 50.67
CA LEU A 29 -76.44 29.63 49.91
C LEU A 29 -76.46 28.20 50.46
N PHE A 30 -75.30 27.67 50.87
CA PHE A 30 -75.18 26.32 51.45
C PHE A 30 -75.94 26.17 52.76
N TRP A 31 -75.84 27.13 53.69
CA TRP A 31 -76.55 27.07 54.97
C TRP A 31 -78.03 27.46 54.83
N ASN A 32 -78.36 28.36 53.90
CA ASN A 32 -79.71 28.87 53.69
C ASN A 32 -80.49 28.12 52.58
N TRP A 33 -80.00 26.98 52.12
CA TRP A 33 -80.59 26.22 51.01
C TRP A 33 -82.05 25.84 51.25
N ARG A 34 -82.44 25.58 52.51
CA ARG A 34 -83.82 25.23 52.88
C ARG A 34 -84.78 26.39 52.62
N ALA A 35 -84.41 27.64 52.90
CA ALA A 35 -85.27 28.79 52.56
C ALA A 35 -85.38 28.98 51.05
N VAL A 36 -84.30 28.74 50.29
CA VAL A 36 -84.36 28.78 48.83
C VAL A 36 -85.39 27.76 48.31
N LEU A 37 -85.37 26.53 48.82
CA LEU A 37 -86.35 25.52 48.44
C LEU A 37 -87.79 25.86 48.87
N VAL A 38 -87.97 26.39 50.08
CA VAL A 38 -89.29 26.85 50.56
C VAL A 38 -89.80 28.01 49.70
N PHE A 39 -88.93 28.93 49.29
CA PHE A 39 -89.27 30.05 48.42
C PHE A 39 -89.79 29.59 47.06
N PHE A 40 -89.16 28.57 46.46
CA PHE A 40 -89.60 27.97 45.20
C PHE A 40 -90.72 26.93 45.34
N SER A 41 -91.13 26.59 46.56
CA SER A 41 -92.26 25.68 46.77
C SER A 41 -93.57 26.30 46.26
N GLY A 42 -94.50 25.48 45.73
CA GLY A 42 -95.82 25.95 45.29
C GLY A 42 -96.80 26.32 46.42
N ARG A 43 -96.32 26.48 47.67
CA ARG A 43 -97.16 26.75 48.84
C ARG A 43 -97.56 28.24 48.93
N SER A 44 -98.59 28.52 49.73
CA SER A 44 -99.06 29.90 49.96
C SER A 44 -97.97 30.76 50.62
N ALA A 45 -97.99 32.07 50.34
CA ALA A 45 -96.98 33.01 50.85
C ALA A 45 -96.89 33.02 52.38
N GLN A 46 -98.04 32.93 53.07
CA GLN A 46 -98.10 32.89 54.54
C GLN A 46 -97.40 31.64 55.10
N PHE A 47 -97.59 30.48 54.46
CA PHE A 47 -96.92 29.25 54.86
C PHE A 47 -95.40 29.34 54.68
N LYS A 48 -94.93 29.99 53.62
CA LYS A 48 -93.49 30.17 53.38
C LYS A 48 -92.84 31.03 54.46
N ILE A 49 -93.48 32.13 54.85
CA ILE A 49 -92.95 33.06 55.87
C ILE A 49 -92.87 32.35 57.23
N SER A 50 -93.93 31.66 57.67
CA SER A 50 -93.92 30.95 58.96
C SER A 50 -92.87 29.84 59.01
N GLU A 51 -92.65 29.14 57.90
CA GLU A 51 -91.64 28.08 57.83
C GLU A 51 -90.22 28.66 57.86
N ILE A 52 -89.97 29.79 57.17
CA ILE A 52 -88.68 30.48 57.21
C ILE A 52 -88.41 31.03 58.62
N GLU A 53 -89.38 31.67 59.26
CA GLU A 53 -89.23 32.18 60.63
C GLU A 53 -88.93 31.06 61.65
N ALA A 54 -89.55 29.89 61.50
CA ALA A 54 -89.28 28.74 62.36
C ALA A 54 -87.88 28.13 62.14
N LEU A 55 -87.35 28.21 60.92
CA LEU A 55 -86.05 27.64 60.55
C LEU A 55 -84.87 28.61 60.81
N TYR A 56 -85.13 29.92 60.90
CA TYR A 56 -84.09 30.95 60.86
C TYR A 56 -83.88 31.61 62.23
N SER A 57 -82.76 31.27 62.87
CA SER A 57 -82.19 32.06 63.96
C SER A 57 -81.02 32.92 63.42
N PHE A 58 -80.80 34.11 63.99
CA PHE A 58 -79.72 35.03 63.58
C PHE A 58 -78.35 34.33 63.49
N ALA A 59 -78.06 33.43 64.44
CA ALA A 59 -76.82 32.67 64.47
C ALA A 59 -76.69 31.72 63.27
N ASN A 60 -77.76 30.99 62.91
CA ASN A 60 -77.76 30.02 61.82
C ASN A 60 -77.83 30.66 60.43
N SER A 61 -78.48 31.81 60.31
CA SER A 61 -78.70 32.45 59.01
C SER A 61 -77.56 33.38 58.58
N ILE A 62 -76.90 34.03 59.53
CA ILE A 62 -75.92 35.10 59.24
C ILE A 62 -74.54 34.77 59.82
N PHE A 63 -74.45 34.44 61.11
CA PHE A 63 -73.15 34.24 61.75
C PHE A 63 -72.39 33.01 61.21
N TRP A 64 -73.03 31.83 61.24
CA TRP A 64 -72.41 30.59 60.76
C TRP A 64 -71.97 30.67 59.30
N PRO A 65 -72.79 31.17 58.36
CA PRO A 65 -72.39 31.25 56.96
C PRO A 65 -71.26 32.24 56.70
N ILE A 66 -71.21 33.37 57.41
CA ILE A 66 -70.08 34.30 57.30
C ILE A 66 -68.81 33.65 57.84
N PHE A 67 -68.89 32.99 59.00
CA PHE A 67 -67.75 32.32 59.62
C PHE A 67 -67.20 31.19 58.74
N THR A 68 -68.08 30.30 58.25
CA THR A 68 -67.66 29.21 57.36
C THR A 68 -67.23 29.72 55.99
N GLY A 69 -67.82 30.82 55.50
CA GLY A 69 -67.41 31.47 54.26
C GLY A 69 -65.99 32.05 54.33
N VAL A 70 -65.66 32.75 55.42
CA VAL A 70 -64.30 33.25 55.68
C VAL A 70 -63.32 32.09 55.88
N GLY A 71 -63.71 31.05 56.63
CA GLY A 71 -62.90 29.84 56.79
C GLY A 71 -62.61 29.15 55.46
N LEU A 72 -63.62 29.01 54.60
CA LEU A 72 -63.48 28.41 53.27
C LEU A 72 -62.58 29.26 52.37
N ALA A 73 -62.68 30.59 52.44
CA ALA A 73 -61.80 31.50 51.71
C ALA A 73 -60.32 31.37 52.10
N LEU A 74 -60.03 31.03 53.36
CA LEU A 74 -58.67 30.78 53.85
C LEU A 74 -58.17 29.37 53.50
N ILE A 75 -59.06 28.37 53.46
CA ILE A 75 -58.70 26.98 53.16
C ILE A 75 -58.51 26.76 51.66
N LEU A 76 -59.27 27.45 50.80
CA LEU A 76 -59.20 27.31 49.34
C LEU A 76 -57.77 27.45 48.77
N PRO A 77 -56.99 28.50 49.11
CA PRO A 77 -55.60 28.63 48.69
C PRO A 77 -54.70 27.48 49.14
N ILE A 78 -54.96 26.92 50.33
CA ILE A 78 -54.20 25.78 50.84
C ILE A 78 -54.54 24.53 50.02
N LEU A 79 -55.82 24.33 49.71
CA LEU A 79 -56.27 23.20 48.91
C LEU A 79 -55.74 23.25 47.48
N THR A 80 -55.69 24.45 46.87
CA THR A 80 -55.09 24.62 45.54
C THR A 80 -53.58 24.40 45.56
N PHE A 81 -52.88 24.84 46.61
CA PHE A 81 -51.46 24.56 46.81
C PHE A 81 -51.19 23.06 46.97
N VAL A 82 -51.98 22.36 47.80
CA VAL A 82 -51.87 20.91 47.99
C VAL A 82 -52.14 20.16 46.69
N GLY A 83 -53.17 20.56 45.93
CA GLY A 83 -53.46 20.00 44.62
C GLY A 83 -52.32 20.21 43.61
N ALA A 84 -51.73 21.41 43.58
CA ALA A 84 -50.58 21.71 42.74
C ALA A 84 -49.32 20.92 43.16
N TRP A 85 -49.10 20.74 44.46
CA TRP A 85 -48.01 19.92 45.00
C TRP A 85 -48.19 18.44 44.64
N ALA A 86 -49.39 17.89 44.84
CA ALA A 86 -49.72 16.53 44.45
C ALA A 86 -49.55 16.31 42.94
N ALA A 87 -49.94 17.28 42.10
CA ALA A 87 -49.77 17.21 40.65
C ALA A 87 -48.30 17.33 40.19
N ARG A 88 -47.42 17.92 41.00
CA ARG A 88 -45.96 17.97 40.70
C ARG A 88 -45.27 16.64 40.95
N TRP A 89 -45.81 15.80 41.84
CA TRP A 89 -45.17 14.55 42.23
C TRP A 89 -44.98 13.58 41.04
N PRO A 90 -45.99 13.30 40.20
CA PRO A 90 -45.82 12.46 39.02
C PRO A 90 -44.82 13.02 38.01
N LYS A 91 -44.82 14.35 37.79
CA LYS A 91 -43.91 15.01 36.86
C LYS A 91 -42.46 14.92 37.30
N PHE A 92 -42.20 14.98 38.61
CA PHE A 92 -40.86 14.81 39.16
C PHE A 92 -40.31 13.39 38.91
N TRP A 93 -41.16 12.36 39.07
CA TRP A 93 -40.78 10.97 38.77
C TRP A 93 -40.57 10.74 37.27
N LEU A 94 -41.42 11.33 36.42
CA LEU A 94 -41.31 11.20 34.97
C LEU A 94 -40.01 11.85 34.43
N HIS A 95 -39.67 13.05 34.88
CA HIS A 95 -38.45 13.72 34.45
C HIS A 95 -37.17 12.98 34.88
N ARG A 96 -37.18 12.28 36.02
CA ARG A 96 -36.06 11.39 36.38
C ARG A 96 -35.88 10.23 35.42
N LEU A 97 -36.98 9.62 34.97
CA LEU A 97 -36.93 8.52 34.00
C LEU A 97 -36.44 8.98 32.63
N GLU A 98 -36.91 10.15 32.16
CA GLU A 98 -36.46 10.73 30.89
C GLU A 98 -34.98 11.11 30.91
N GLN A 99 -34.49 11.68 32.02
CA GLN A 99 -33.06 12.01 32.18
C GLN A 99 -32.19 10.75 32.18
N ASP A 100 -32.60 9.70 32.89
CA ASP A 100 -31.88 8.42 32.90
C ASP A 100 -31.79 7.78 31.50
N GLU A 101 -32.85 7.88 30.69
CA GLU A 101 -32.83 7.41 29.31
C GLU A 101 -31.92 8.25 28.41
N ALA A 102 -31.99 9.57 28.52
CA ALA A 102 -31.14 10.47 27.74
C ALA A 102 -29.66 10.24 28.03
N THR A 103 -29.29 10.16 29.31
CA THR A 103 -27.92 9.88 29.75
C THR A 103 -27.45 8.50 29.30
N LYS A 104 -28.30 7.46 29.34
CA LYS A 104 -27.95 6.13 28.81
C LYS A 104 -27.70 6.13 27.30
N ARG A 105 -28.48 6.88 26.53
CA ARG A 105 -28.29 7.01 25.07
C ARG A 105 -26.96 7.70 24.75
N GLU A 106 -26.63 8.74 25.49
CA GLU A 106 -25.38 9.48 25.33
C GLU A 106 -24.15 8.62 25.67
N ILE A 107 -24.18 7.90 26.79
CA ILE A 107 -23.12 6.95 27.19
C ILE A 107 -22.93 5.85 26.14
N ASN A 108 -24.04 5.29 25.62
CA ASN A 108 -23.96 4.28 24.56
C ASN A 108 -23.38 4.86 23.26
N GLY A 109 -23.69 6.12 22.91
CA GLY A 109 -23.10 6.83 21.77
C GLY A 109 -21.58 6.91 21.89
N TYR A 110 -21.07 7.39 23.02
CA TYR A 110 -19.63 7.46 23.28
C TYR A 110 -18.95 6.09 23.25
N ARG A 111 -19.62 5.04 23.77
CA ARG A 111 -19.07 3.68 23.73
C ARG A 111 -18.93 3.15 22.29
N VAL A 112 -19.94 3.36 21.46
CA VAL A 112 -19.91 2.97 20.04
C VAL A 112 -18.85 3.74 19.27
N GLU A 113 -18.68 5.03 19.55
CA GLU A 113 -17.61 5.84 18.93
C GLU A 113 -16.21 5.38 19.37
N ALA A 114 -16.02 5.07 20.65
CA ALA A 114 -14.78 4.52 21.17
C ALA A 114 -14.43 3.17 20.51
N GLU A 115 -15.41 2.26 20.38
CA GLU A 115 -15.24 0.98 19.68
C GLU A 115 -14.88 1.18 18.20
N ARG A 116 -15.49 2.15 17.52
CA ARG A 116 -15.16 2.48 16.12
C ARG A 116 -13.75 3.01 15.96
N LEU A 117 -13.31 3.88 16.87
CA LEU A 117 -11.95 4.41 16.88
C LEU A 117 -10.91 3.31 17.17
N ASP A 118 -11.20 2.43 18.13
CA ASP A 118 -10.34 1.28 18.43
C ASP A 118 -10.27 0.31 17.24
N ALA A 119 -11.39 0.01 16.59
CA ALA A 119 -11.40 -0.77 15.36
C ALA A 119 -10.57 -0.10 14.25
N GLN A 120 -10.76 1.20 14.03
CA GLN A 120 -10.04 1.93 12.98
C GLN A 120 -8.53 1.99 13.26
N THR A 121 -8.11 2.18 14.51
CA THR A 121 -6.70 2.16 14.89
C THR A 121 -6.09 0.78 14.72
N LYS A 122 -6.81 -0.31 15.08
CA LYS A 122 -6.39 -1.68 14.80
C LYS A 122 -6.22 -1.94 13.31
N PHE A 123 -7.16 -1.52 12.47
CA PHE A 123 -7.04 -1.63 11.01
C PHE A 123 -5.85 -0.84 10.46
N ARG A 124 -5.62 0.38 10.95
CA ARG A 124 -4.46 1.20 10.54
C ARG A 124 -3.14 0.55 10.94
N ARG A 125 -3.03 0.01 12.16
CA ARG A 125 -1.83 -0.71 12.62
C ARG A 125 -1.60 -1.97 11.80
N ALA A 126 -2.62 -2.79 11.62
CA ALA A 126 -2.51 -4.00 10.80
C ALA A 126 -2.11 -3.71 9.35
N ARG A 127 -2.57 -2.58 8.78
CA ARG A 127 -2.16 -2.14 7.45
C ARG A 127 -0.70 -1.68 7.41
N ALA A 128 -0.29 -0.86 8.37
CA ALA A 128 1.10 -0.41 8.49
C ALA A 128 2.07 -1.59 8.69
N ASP A 129 1.68 -2.59 9.49
CA ASP A 129 2.48 -3.81 9.71
C ASP A 129 2.63 -4.62 8.42
N ARG A 130 1.57 -4.73 7.60
CA ARG A 130 1.63 -5.38 6.28
C ARG A 130 2.53 -4.62 5.32
N GLU A 131 2.37 -3.30 5.23
CA GLU A 131 3.20 -2.44 4.37
C GLU A 131 4.68 -2.53 4.79
N ALA A 132 4.98 -2.57 6.09
CA ALA A 132 6.33 -2.78 6.60
C ALA A 132 6.89 -4.18 6.29
N GLN A 133 6.06 -5.22 6.31
CA GLN A 133 6.46 -6.57 5.88
C GLN A 133 6.79 -6.61 4.38
N GLU A 134 5.92 -6.02 3.54
CA GLU A 134 6.14 -5.93 2.10
C GLU A 134 7.42 -5.15 1.76
N GLU A 135 7.67 -4.02 2.44
CA GLU A 135 8.90 -3.24 2.27
C GLU A 135 10.14 -4.04 2.68
N ASN A 136 10.09 -4.74 3.82
CA ASN A 136 11.19 -5.61 4.27
C ASN A 136 11.45 -6.76 3.28
N GLU A 137 10.41 -7.35 2.69
CA GLU A 137 10.57 -8.37 1.66
C GLU A 137 11.23 -7.82 0.38
N LEU A 138 10.85 -6.62 -0.05
CA LEU A 138 11.46 -5.93 -1.18
C LEU A 138 12.93 -5.62 -0.93
N ILE A 139 13.26 -5.12 0.27
CA ILE A 139 14.65 -4.87 0.69
C ILE A 139 15.44 -6.19 0.72
N ALA A 140 14.86 -7.28 1.22
CA ALA A 140 15.50 -8.59 1.24
C ALA A 140 15.71 -9.18 -0.15
N ARG A 141 14.81 -8.93 -1.11
CA ARG A 141 15.00 -9.29 -2.52
C ARG A 141 16.12 -8.47 -3.15
N ALA A 142 16.09 -7.15 -3.00
CA ALA A 142 17.15 -6.28 -3.51
C ALA A 142 18.54 -6.61 -2.96
N ARG A 143 18.64 -7.00 -1.67
CA ARG A 143 19.90 -7.50 -1.10
C ARG A 143 20.35 -8.81 -1.75
N ARG A 144 19.44 -9.78 -1.91
CA ARG A 144 19.77 -11.06 -2.57
C ARG A 144 20.19 -10.88 -4.02
N ASP A 145 19.54 -9.98 -4.75
CA ASP A 145 19.89 -9.68 -6.14
C ASP A 145 21.27 -9.04 -6.21
N LYS A 146 21.57 -8.10 -5.30
CA LYS A 146 22.91 -7.50 -5.19
C LYS A 146 23.99 -8.53 -4.82
N ASP A 147 23.71 -9.38 -3.83
CA ASP A 147 24.64 -10.45 -3.42
C ASP A 147 24.84 -11.45 -4.58
N ALA A 148 23.82 -11.72 -5.39
CA ALA A 148 23.93 -12.58 -6.57
C ALA A 148 24.71 -11.92 -7.72
N GLU A 149 24.59 -10.61 -7.91
CA GLU A 149 25.42 -9.84 -8.85
C GLU A 149 26.89 -9.81 -8.41
N ASP A 150 27.15 -9.56 -7.12
CA ASP A 150 28.50 -9.55 -6.55
C ASP A 150 29.16 -10.94 -6.67
N LEU A 151 28.44 -12.02 -6.32
CA LEU A 151 28.90 -13.40 -6.52
C LEU A 151 29.09 -13.76 -8.00
N GLY A 152 28.22 -13.26 -8.88
CA GLY A 152 28.32 -13.47 -10.32
C GLY A 152 29.55 -12.79 -10.91
N GLN A 153 29.85 -11.57 -10.48
CA GLN A 153 31.02 -10.82 -10.92
C GLN A 153 32.32 -11.45 -10.38
N GLU A 154 32.34 -11.86 -9.12
CA GLU A 154 33.49 -12.55 -8.51
C GLU A 154 33.79 -13.88 -9.23
N ALA A 155 32.77 -14.68 -9.56
CA ALA A 155 32.93 -15.90 -10.33
C ALA A 155 33.39 -15.65 -11.78
N VAL A 156 32.92 -14.57 -12.41
CA VAL A 156 33.36 -14.15 -13.76
C VAL A 156 34.83 -13.73 -13.75
N ASP A 157 35.25 -12.97 -12.73
CA ASP A 157 36.63 -12.50 -12.58
C ASP A 157 37.58 -13.68 -12.29
N GLU A 158 37.17 -14.64 -11.46
CA GLU A 158 37.94 -15.86 -11.19
C GLU A 158 38.06 -16.75 -12.44
N LEU A 159 36.98 -16.91 -13.20
CA LEU A 159 36.99 -17.63 -14.48
C LEU A 159 37.83 -16.92 -15.56
N ALA A 160 37.82 -15.59 -15.60
CA ALA A 160 38.66 -14.81 -16.51
C ALA A 160 40.14 -14.95 -16.16
N ALA A 161 40.50 -14.93 -14.88
CA ALA A 161 41.85 -15.17 -14.40
C ALA A 161 42.32 -16.62 -14.67
N ALA A 162 41.45 -17.61 -14.49
CA ALA A 162 41.77 -19.00 -14.79
C ALA A 162 41.94 -19.26 -16.31
N ARG A 163 41.18 -18.57 -17.16
CA ARG A 163 41.31 -18.64 -18.62
C ARG A 163 42.60 -17.99 -19.12
N SER A 164 42.93 -16.79 -18.66
CA SER A 164 44.16 -16.09 -19.07
C SER A 164 45.41 -16.88 -18.67
N LYS A 165 45.41 -17.52 -17.50
CA LYS A 165 46.51 -18.38 -17.05
C LYS A 165 46.65 -19.65 -17.92
N ASN A 166 45.53 -20.29 -18.27
CA ASN A 166 45.54 -21.45 -19.15
C ASN A 166 45.96 -21.13 -20.59
N ASP A 167 45.55 -19.99 -21.13
CA ASP A 167 45.91 -19.57 -22.48
C ASP A 167 47.41 -19.24 -22.56
N ASN A 168 47.97 -18.53 -21.57
CA ASN A 168 49.41 -18.27 -21.48
C ASN A 168 50.24 -19.57 -21.34
N GLU A 169 49.77 -20.55 -20.55
CA GLU A 169 50.44 -21.84 -20.42
C GLU A 169 50.35 -22.71 -21.69
N ARG A 170 49.27 -22.57 -22.48
CA ARG A 170 49.10 -23.25 -23.77
C ARG A 170 50.01 -22.64 -24.82
N GLU A 171 50.03 -21.32 -24.95
CA GLU A 171 50.91 -20.62 -25.90
C GLU A 171 52.39 -20.91 -25.62
N GLY A 172 52.81 -20.90 -24.34
CA GLY A 172 54.18 -21.25 -23.97
C GLY A 172 54.58 -22.68 -24.36
N LYS A 173 53.70 -23.65 -24.17
CA LYS A 173 53.95 -25.07 -24.54
C LYS A 173 53.92 -25.31 -26.04
N GLU A 174 53.13 -24.56 -26.80
CA GLU A 174 53.12 -24.63 -28.26
C GLU A 174 54.41 -24.08 -28.86
N LEU A 175 54.87 -22.92 -28.38
CA LEU A 175 56.14 -22.32 -28.81
C LEU A 175 57.34 -23.22 -28.47
N GLU A 176 57.35 -23.86 -27.29
CA GLU A 176 58.41 -24.79 -26.92
C GLU A 176 58.44 -26.04 -27.81
N ARG A 177 57.27 -26.57 -28.22
CA ARG A 177 57.18 -27.69 -29.16
C ARG A 177 57.66 -27.32 -30.56
N GLU A 178 57.26 -26.15 -31.06
CA GLU A 178 57.65 -25.64 -32.38
C GLU A 178 59.16 -25.34 -32.43
N ALA A 179 59.73 -24.73 -31.37
CA ALA A 179 61.16 -24.49 -31.25
C ALA A 179 61.97 -25.80 -31.13
N LYS A 180 61.43 -26.82 -30.45
CA LYS A 180 62.04 -28.14 -30.35
C LYS A 180 62.00 -28.89 -31.68
N TRP A 181 60.94 -28.73 -32.47
CA TRP A 181 60.85 -29.27 -33.82
C TRP A 181 61.93 -28.68 -34.73
N LEU A 182 62.12 -27.35 -34.71
CA LEU A 182 63.19 -26.67 -35.46
C LEU A 182 64.59 -27.18 -35.09
N LYS A 183 64.84 -27.42 -33.80
CA LYS A 183 66.15 -27.94 -33.32
C LYS A 183 66.34 -29.44 -33.59
N GLY A 184 65.27 -30.23 -33.61
CA GLY A 184 65.30 -31.67 -33.85
C GLY A 184 65.33 -32.06 -35.34
N ASN A 185 64.74 -31.25 -36.21
CA ASN A 185 64.66 -31.48 -37.65
C ASN A 185 65.65 -30.58 -38.40
N SER A 186 66.95 -30.90 -38.31
CA SER A 186 68.01 -30.35 -39.17
C SER A 186 67.84 -30.66 -40.68
N HIS A 187 66.73 -31.28 -41.06
CA HIS A 187 66.41 -31.75 -42.41
C HIS A 187 65.53 -30.78 -43.22
N LEU A 188 65.05 -29.67 -42.63
CA LEU A 188 64.45 -28.61 -43.46
C LEU A 188 65.56 -28.02 -44.33
N ASN A 189 65.65 -28.52 -45.56
CA ASN A 189 66.62 -28.09 -46.55
C ASN A 189 66.47 -26.58 -46.80
N VAL A 190 67.51 -25.99 -47.40
CA VAL A 190 67.55 -24.56 -47.68
C VAL A 190 66.31 -24.14 -48.50
N ALA A 191 65.89 -24.97 -49.46
CA ALA A 191 64.68 -24.76 -50.26
C ALA A 191 63.40 -24.62 -49.43
N GLY A 192 63.24 -25.43 -48.37
CA GLY A 192 62.08 -25.39 -47.48
C GLY A 192 61.98 -24.13 -46.64
N ARG A 193 63.12 -23.58 -46.21
CA ARG A 193 63.15 -22.27 -45.50
C ARG A 193 62.68 -21.15 -46.40
N TYR A 194 63.20 -21.10 -47.62
CA TYR A 194 62.78 -20.11 -48.60
C TYR A 194 61.32 -20.30 -49.02
N ALA A 195 60.83 -21.53 -49.12
CA ALA A 195 59.42 -21.81 -49.40
C ALA A 195 58.49 -21.24 -48.32
N LEU A 196 58.85 -21.34 -47.03
CA LEU A 196 58.08 -20.74 -45.92
C LEU A 196 58.06 -19.21 -46.00
N ILE A 197 59.19 -18.59 -46.35
CA ILE A 197 59.29 -17.12 -46.51
C ILE A 197 58.41 -16.65 -47.67
N VAL A 198 58.51 -17.32 -48.83
CA VAL A 198 57.73 -17.00 -50.03
C VAL A 198 56.23 -17.16 -49.77
N LEU A 199 55.82 -18.27 -49.12
CA LEU A 199 54.43 -18.50 -48.77
C LEU A 199 53.90 -17.50 -47.75
N GLY A 200 54.71 -17.09 -46.76
CA GLY A 200 54.28 -16.11 -45.77
C GLY A 200 54.20 -14.67 -46.30
N ASN A 201 54.89 -14.35 -47.39
CA ASN A 201 54.77 -13.05 -48.07
C ASN A 201 53.60 -13.01 -49.07
N ALA A 202 52.90 -14.13 -49.27
CA ALA A 202 51.81 -14.23 -50.21
C ALA A 202 50.47 -13.83 -49.57
N GLU A 203 49.75 -12.88 -50.18
CA GLU A 203 48.38 -12.55 -49.76
C GLU A 203 47.35 -13.63 -50.15
N LYS A 204 47.73 -14.58 -51.02
CA LYS A 204 46.86 -15.63 -51.56
C LYS A 204 47.63 -16.95 -51.72
N ASN A 205 46.89 -18.05 -51.78
CA ASN A 205 47.39 -19.41 -52.03
C ASN A 205 48.22 -19.45 -53.32
N ARG A 206 49.30 -20.23 -53.32
CA ARG A 206 50.24 -20.29 -54.45
C ARG A 206 50.43 -21.69 -54.98
N SER A 207 50.58 -21.81 -56.29
CA SER A 207 50.89 -23.10 -56.91
C SER A 207 52.35 -23.46 -56.65
N LEU A 208 52.67 -24.76 -56.67
CA LEU A 208 54.04 -25.25 -56.57
C LEU A 208 55.00 -24.52 -57.54
N SER A 209 54.57 -24.31 -58.80
CA SER A 209 55.38 -23.64 -59.82
C SER A 209 55.68 -22.18 -59.47
N GLN A 210 54.72 -21.45 -58.92
CA GLN A 210 54.91 -20.07 -58.45
C GLN A 210 55.87 -20.02 -57.27
N ILE A 211 55.72 -20.94 -56.30
CA ILE A 211 56.59 -21.02 -55.13
C ILE A 211 58.02 -21.31 -55.55
N VAL A 212 58.24 -22.32 -56.39
CA VAL A 212 59.56 -22.68 -56.92
C VAL A 212 60.22 -21.50 -57.66
N GLN A 213 59.45 -20.81 -58.51
CA GLN A 213 59.96 -19.68 -59.26
C GLN A 213 60.39 -18.54 -58.33
N GLU A 214 59.60 -18.21 -57.32
CA GLU A 214 59.92 -17.14 -56.37
C GLU A 214 61.03 -17.54 -55.41
N VAL A 215 61.09 -18.81 -54.99
CA VAL A 215 62.23 -19.34 -54.23
C VAL A 215 63.50 -19.15 -55.05
N SER A 216 63.50 -19.49 -56.35
CA SER A 216 64.68 -19.31 -57.21
C SER A 216 65.16 -17.86 -57.29
N MET A 217 64.25 -16.89 -57.22
CA MET A 217 64.56 -15.46 -57.19
C MET A 217 65.04 -14.98 -55.83
N THR A 218 64.59 -15.61 -54.75
CA THR A 218 64.87 -15.22 -53.36
C THR A 218 66.14 -15.85 -52.80
N LEU A 219 66.60 -16.98 -53.37
CA LEU A 219 67.83 -17.66 -52.97
C LEU A 219 69.05 -16.73 -53.02
N SER A 220 69.88 -16.79 -51.96
CA SER A 220 71.21 -16.16 -51.92
C SER A 220 72.14 -16.70 -53.01
N PRO A 221 73.11 -15.91 -53.53
CA PRO A 221 74.07 -16.37 -54.54
C PRO A 221 74.84 -17.65 -54.17
N ASP A 222 75.09 -17.88 -52.88
CA ASP A 222 75.78 -19.08 -52.41
C ASP A 222 74.85 -20.30 -52.36
N ASP A 223 73.59 -20.11 -51.97
CA ASP A 223 72.60 -21.18 -51.94
C ASP A 223 72.16 -21.61 -53.34
N ARG A 224 72.11 -20.68 -54.31
CA ARG A 224 71.82 -21.01 -55.72
C ARG A 224 72.80 -22.05 -56.29
N LYS A 225 74.06 -22.06 -55.82
CA LYS A 225 75.07 -23.04 -56.26
C LYS A 225 74.75 -24.46 -55.79
N LEU A 226 74.00 -24.63 -54.70
CA LEU A 226 73.64 -25.93 -54.13
C LEU A 226 72.65 -26.71 -55.03
N PHE A 227 71.81 -25.97 -55.76
CA PHE A 227 70.73 -26.56 -56.56
C PHE A 227 71.11 -26.79 -58.02
N GLY A 228 72.10 -26.06 -58.56
CA GLY A 228 72.63 -26.29 -59.91
C GLY A 228 71.58 -26.11 -61.02
N ASN A 229 70.96 -27.21 -61.46
CA ASN A 229 69.91 -27.22 -62.49
C ASN A 229 68.53 -26.98 -61.84
N GLY A 230 67.70 -26.13 -62.45
CA GLY A 230 66.36 -25.77 -61.92
C GLY A 230 65.50 -26.96 -61.48
N LYS A 231 65.57 -28.09 -62.19
CA LYS A 231 64.84 -29.32 -61.84
C LYS A 231 65.12 -29.86 -60.43
N ARG A 232 66.32 -29.63 -59.87
CA ARG A 232 66.65 -30.08 -58.52
C ARG A 232 65.98 -29.22 -57.46
N LEU A 233 65.89 -27.91 -57.72
CA LEU A 233 65.17 -26.98 -56.84
C LEU A 233 63.69 -27.36 -56.76
N ASP A 234 63.08 -27.71 -57.89
CA ASP A 234 61.66 -28.12 -57.94
C ASP A 234 61.38 -29.30 -57.01
N VAL A 235 62.23 -30.33 -57.06
CA VAL A 235 62.11 -31.54 -56.23
C VAL A 235 62.33 -31.22 -54.75
N GLU A 236 63.36 -30.42 -54.43
CA GLU A 236 63.68 -30.08 -53.05
C GLU A 236 62.63 -29.16 -52.40
N VAL A 237 62.01 -28.25 -53.17
CA VAL A 237 60.87 -27.44 -52.72
C VAL A 237 59.62 -28.31 -52.53
N GLU A 238 59.33 -29.23 -53.46
CA GLU A 238 58.18 -30.12 -53.34
C GLU A 238 58.29 -31.03 -52.11
N GLU A 239 59.45 -31.63 -51.88
CA GLU A 239 59.71 -32.48 -50.71
C GLU A 239 59.56 -31.69 -49.40
N ALA A 240 60.11 -30.48 -49.35
CA ALA A 240 59.97 -29.62 -48.19
C ALA A 240 58.52 -29.22 -47.92
N LEU A 241 57.74 -28.89 -48.96
CA LEU A 241 56.32 -28.56 -48.81
C LEU A 241 55.48 -29.75 -48.35
N GLN A 242 55.81 -30.97 -48.80
CA GLN A 242 55.16 -32.19 -48.31
C GLN A 242 55.45 -32.43 -46.83
N LEU A 243 56.71 -32.25 -46.41
CA LEU A 243 57.11 -32.37 -45.02
C LEU A 243 56.39 -31.33 -44.15
N LEU A 244 56.40 -30.06 -44.56
CA LEU A 244 55.71 -28.98 -43.88
C LEU A 244 54.19 -29.18 -43.83
N SER A 245 53.62 -29.82 -44.85
CA SER A 245 52.20 -30.19 -44.89
C SER A 245 51.88 -31.32 -43.92
N SER A 246 52.75 -32.34 -43.83
CA SER A 246 52.56 -33.48 -42.91
C SER A 246 52.60 -33.07 -41.43
N GLU A 247 53.39 -32.05 -41.11
CA GLU A 247 53.50 -31.46 -39.77
C GLU A 247 52.45 -30.37 -39.52
N GLY A 248 51.64 -30.03 -40.53
CA GLY A 248 50.53 -29.08 -40.42
C GLY A 248 50.96 -27.61 -40.43
N PHE A 249 52.18 -27.29 -40.86
CA PHE A 249 52.63 -25.90 -41.06
C PHE A 249 52.09 -25.30 -42.35
N VAL A 250 51.93 -26.12 -43.38
CA VAL A 250 51.38 -25.73 -44.68
C VAL A 250 50.12 -26.54 -44.96
N LYS A 251 49.12 -25.94 -45.60
CA LYS A 251 47.90 -26.62 -46.03
C LYS A 251 47.89 -26.71 -47.55
N ASP A 252 47.69 -27.92 -48.07
CA ASP A 252 47.34 -28.13 -49.48
C ASP A 252 45.85 -27.86 -49.66
N VAL A 253 45.52 -26.72 -50.28
CA VAL A 253 44.14 -26.22 -50.40
C VAL A 253 43.43 -26.89 -51.57
N ILE A 254 44.15 -27.17 -52.67
CA ILE A 254 43.60 -27.78 -53.88
C ILE A 254 44.62 -28.80 -54.41
N ARG A 255 44.41 -30.09 -54.07
CA ARG A 255 45.31 -31.19 -54.42
C ARG A 255 45.54 -31.35 -55.94
N SER A 256 44.56 -31.00 -56.76
CA SER A 256 44.66 -31.09 -58.23
C SER A 256 45.54 -29.99 -58.84
N GLU A 257 45.66 -28.84 -58.17
CA GLU A 257 46.41 -27.67 -58.65
C GLU A 257 47.70 -27.43 -57.85
N ARG A 258 47.97 -28.28 -56.84
CA ARG A 258 49.11 -28.18 -55.92
C ARG A 258 49.24 -26.77 -55.34
N MET A 259 48.14 -26.28 -54.78
CA MET A 259 48.03 -24.94 -54.19
C MET A 259 48.29 -25.01 -52.69
N PHE A 260 49.29 -24.27 -52.23
CA PHE A 260 49.72 -24.27 -50.84
C PHE A 260 49.40 -22.93 -50.16
N GLU A 261 49.00 -23.02 -48.89
CA GLU A 261 48.75 -21.89 -48.00
C GLU A 261 49.46 -22.11 -46.67
N LEU A 262 49.99 -21.04 -46.09
CA LEU A 262 50.63 -21.08 -44.79
C LEU A 262 49.55 -21.12 -43.69
N THR A 263 49.65 -22.07 -42.75
CA THR A 263 48.74 -22.09 -41.58
C THR A 263 49.21 -21.09 -40.52
N SER A 264 48.37 -20.81 -39.50
CA SER A 264 48.78 -20.00 -38.35
C SER A 264 50.06 -20.52 -37.66
N LYS A 265 50.25 -21.84 -37.62
CA LYS A 265 51.49 -22.48 -37.14
C LYS A 265 52.67 -22.23 -38.07
N GLY A 266 52.44 -22.26 -39.39
CA GLY A 266 53.46 -21.96 -40.39
C GLY A 266 53.95 -20.51 -40.31
N TYR A 267 53.07 -19.55 -40.00
CA TYR A 267 53.45 -18.14 -39.79
C TYR A 267 54.37 -18.00 -38.57
N LYS A 268 54.02 -18.62 -37.44
CA LYS A 268 54.87 -18.65 -36.24
C LYS A 268 56.24 -19.28 -36.53
N LEU A 269 56.26 -20.39 -37.28
CA LEU A 269 57.50 -21.06 -37.67
C LEU A 269 58.38 -20.18 -38.56
N ARG A 270 57.80 -19.46 -39.52
CA ARG A 270 58.50 -18.49 -40.35
C ARG A 270 59.08 -17.37 -39.50
N ASP A 271 58.32 -16.80 -38.58
CA ASP A 271 58.79 -15.71 -37.72
C ASP A 271 59.94 -16.15 -36.82
N LEU A 272 59.92 -17.40 -36.35
CA LEU A 272 61.07 -17.99 -35.65
C LEU A 272 62.29 -18.12 -36.56
N LEU A 273 62.14 -18.52 -37.83
CA LEU A 273 63.25 -18.60 -38.78
C LEU A 273 63.87 -17.22 -39.05
N LEU A 274 63.03 -16.19 -39.23
CA LEU A 274 63.49 -14.81 -39.46
C LEU A 274 64.23 -14.22 -38.25
N ASN A 275 63.99 -14.73 -37.04
CA ASN A 275 64.66 -14.28 -35.82
C ASN A 275 65.93 -15.08 -35.47
N ILE A 276 66.25 -16.14 -36.23
CA ILE A 276 67.42 -17.02 -35.99
C ILE A 276 68.61 -16.66 -36.91
N GLU A 277 68.41 -15.90 -37.98
CA GLU A 277 69.46 -15.35 -38.87
C GLU A 277 69.93 -13.96 -38.41
#